data_AF-A0A382QAT9-F1
#
_entry.id   AF-A0A382QAT9-F1
#
_cell.length_a   1.000
_cell.length_b   1.000
_cell.length_c   1.000
_cell.angle_alpha   90.00
_cell.angle_beta   90.00
_cell.angle_gamma   90.00
#
_symmetry.space_group_name_H-M   'P 1'
#
loop_
_entity.id
_entity.type
_entity.pdbx_description
1 polymer ?
#
loop_
_entity_poly.entity_id
_entity_poly.type
_entity_poly.pdbx_seq_one_letter_code
_entity_poly.pdbx_strand_id
1 'polypeptide(L)'
;MRDSYVFAGNPLDRAEFERRDESWLAKQIRDPQSRFLPMWRLNAPIADDAETRLAWVNGVVLDRLPISPTPRFLGLLDGVPHFAIDISDLEDPINDLMLDGELQFEEARAAATMLISADAG
;
A
#
# COMPACT_ATOMS: atom_id res chain seq x y z
N MET A 1 1.68 -23.74 22.07
CA MET A 1 2.94 -23.79 21.31
C MET A 1 2.60 -24.15 19.88
N ARG A 2 2.57 -23.15 18.99
CA ARG A 2 2.52 -23.33 17.55
C ARG A 2 3.54 -22.34 16.99
N ASP A 3 4.77 -22.84 16.90
CA ASP A 3 5.89 -22.20 16.23
C ASP A 3 5.58 -22.17 14.73
N SER A 4 4.94 -21.10 14.29
CA SER A 4 4.95 -20.71 12.89
C SER A 4 6.29 -20.05 12.62
N TYR A 5 7.22 -20.85 12.09
CA TYR A 5 8.53 -20.41 11.66
C TYR A 5 8.35 -19.54 10.40
N VAL A 6 8.13 -18.22 10.59
CA VAL A 6 8.03 -17.24 9.52
C VAL A 6 9.45 -17.00 8.99
N PHE A 7 9.80 -17.72 7.94
CA PHE A 7 11.04 -17.47 7.19
C PHE A 7 10.92 -16.12 6.45
N ALA A 8 11.92 -15.28 6.71
CA ALA A 8 12.38 -14.14 5.91
C ALA A 8 11.52 -12.86 5.93
N GLY A 9 11.76 -12.03 6.94
CA GLY A 9 12.11 -10.60 6.77
C GLY A 9 11.18 -9.70 5.95
N ASN A 10 9.92 -10.07 5.78
CA ASN A 10 8.91 -9.22 5.18
C ASN A 10 8.01 -8.74 6.33
N PRO A 11 7.94 -7.43 6.62
CA PRO A 11 7.11 -6.89 7.71
C PRO A 11 5.60 -7.11 7.48
N LEU A 12 5.22 -7.55 6.28
CA LEU A 12 3.87 -7.92 5.91
C LEU A 12 3.58 -9.37 6.28
N ASP A 13 2.64 -9.58 7.21
CA ASP A 13 2.02 -10.89 7.42
C ASP A 13 1.29 -11.28 6.13
N ARG A 14 1.64 -12.46 5.59
CA ARG A 14 1.13 -12.91 4.30
C ARG A 14 -0.35 -13.27 4.32
N ALA A 15 -0.97 -13.37 5.52
CA ALA A 15 -2.41 -13.56 5.71
C ALA A 15 -2.99 -14.57 4.70
N GLU A 16 -2.34 -15.73 4.59
CA GLU A 16 -2.49 -16.65 3.46
C GLU A 16 -3.90 -17.25 3.36
N PHE A 17 -4.59 -17.37 4.50
CA PHE A 17 -5.99 -17.79 4.58
C PHE A 17 -6.94 -16.67 4.14
N GLU A 18 -6.71 -15.45 4.62
CA GLU A 18 -7.54 -14.27 4.31
C GLU A 18 -7.40 -13.86 2.84
N ARG A 19 -6.24 -14.08 2.22
CA ARG A 19 -5.99 -13.85 0.80
C ARG A 19 -6.88 -14.70 -0.13
N ARG A 20 -7.37 -15.85 0.33
CA ARG A 20 -8.26 -16.73 -0.46
C ARG A 20 -9.74 -16.46 -0.22
N ASP A 21 -10.06 -15.65 0.78
CA ASP A 21 -11.44 -15.29 1.09
C ASP A 21 -11.79 -13.98 0.37
N GLU A 22 -12.34 -14.12 -0.84
CA GLU A 22 -12.76 -12.98 -1.65
C GLU A 22 -13.82 -12.11 -0.94
N SER A 23 -14.65 -12.71 -0.08
CA SER A 23 -15.67 -11.97 0.69
C SER A 23 -15.02 -11.14 1.79
N TRP A 24 -14.00 -11.69 2.46
CA TRP A 24 -13.19 -10.96 3.43
C TRP A 24 -12.43 -9.82 2.75
N LEU A 25 -11.77 -10.07 1.61
CA LEU A 25 -11.06 -9.04 0.85
C LEU A 25 -11.99 -7.89 0.45
N ALA A 26 -13.18 -8.20 -0.09
CA ALA A 26 -14.17 -7.20 -0.46
C ALA A 26 -14.65 -6.37 0.76
N LYS A 27 -14.74 -6.99 1.94
CA LYS A 27 -15.05 -6.28 3.18
C LYS A 27 -13.91 -5.35 3.61
N GLN A 28 -12.68 -5.83 3.57
CA GLN A 28 -11.51 -5.02 3.92
C GLN A 28 -11.32 -3.86 2.95
N ILE A 29 -11.54 -4.04 1.65
CA ILE A 29 -11.44 -2.95 0.67
C ILE A 29 -12.38 -1.77 1.03
N ARG A 30 -13.52 -2.07 1.65
CA ARG A 30 -14.50 -1.07 2.11
C ARG A 30 -14.23 -0.57 3.53
N ASP A 31 -13.26 -1.15 4.23
CA ASP A 31 -12.92 -0.76 5.58
C ASP A 31 -12.11 0.55 5.57
N PRO A 32 -12.51 1.56 6.35
CA PRO A 32 -11.81 2.85 6.39
C PRO A 32 -10.41 2.76 7.02
N GLN A 33 -10.08 1.69 7.74
CA GLN A 33 -8.73 1.45 8.26
C GLN A 33 -7.78 0.94 7.18
N SER A 34 -8.31 0.38 6.08
CA SER A 34 -7.50 -0.16 5.00
C SER A 34 -6.64 0.90 4.33
N ARG A 35 -5.40 0.50 4.05
CA ARG A 35 -4.39 1.34 3.43
C ARG A 35 -4.12 0.86 2.01
N PHE A 36 -4.04 1.81 1.09
CA PHE A 36 -3.83 1.56 -0.32
C PHE A 36 -2.57 2.29 -0.78
N LEU A 37 -1.71 1.60 -1.51
CA LEU A 37 -0.51 2.14 -2.14
C LEU A 37 -0.82 2.47 -3.59
N PRO A 38 -0.90 3.77 -3.97
CA PRO A 38 -1.13 4.18 -5.33
C PRO A 38 0.11 4.04 -6.20
N MET A 39 0.21 2.96 -6.97
CA MET A 39 1.35 2.73 -7.86
C MET A 39 1.13 3.44 -9.20
N TRP A 40 1.98 4.40 -9.55
CA TRP A 40 1.94 5.11 -10.83
C TRP A 40 3.07 4.63 -11.74
N ARG A 41 2.76 3.88 -12.79
CA ARG A 41 3.72 3.35 -13.76
C ARG A 41 4.88 2.59 -13.12
N LEU A 42 4.57 1.71 -12.17
CA LEU A 42 5.52 0.97 -11.33
C LEU A 42 6.34 1.81 -10.35
N ASN A 43 6.01 3.08 -10.18
CA ASN A 43 6.59 3.94 -9.15
C ASN A 43 5.66 4.01 -7.93
N ALA A 44 6.25 3.88 -6.75
CA ALA A 44 5.57 4.06 -5.48
C ALA A 44 5.73 5.51 -5.01
N PRO A 45 4.68 6.12 -4.45
CA PRO A 45 4.75 7.46 -3.92
C PRO A 45 5.47 7.43 -2.58
N ILE A 46 6.46 8.28 -2.46
CA ILE A 46 7.28 8.53 -1.28
C ILE A 46 6.92 9.90 -0.77
N ALA A 47 6.48 9.95 0.48
CA ALA A 47 6.30 11.19 1.21
C ALA A 47 7.63 11.57 1.86
N ASP A 48 8.13 12.75 1.56
CA ASP A 48 9.38 13.30 2.09
C ASP A 48 9.08 14.51 3.00
N ASP A 49 8.45 14.24 4.15
CA ASP A 49 8.08 15.30 5.10
C ASP A 49 9.06 15.37 6.29
N ALA A 50 9.31 14.23 6.94
CA ALA A 50 10.24 14.10 8.07
C ALA A 50 11.05 12.79 8.02
N GLU A 51 10.43 11.71 7.54
CA GLU A 51 11.07 10.42 7.25
C GLU A 51 10.56 9.92 5.90
N THR A 52 11.49 9.50 5.04
CA THR A 52 11.20 8.97 3.70
C THR A 52 10.40 7.67 3.84
N ARG A 53 9.09 7.74 3.57
CA ARG A 53 8.15 6.61 3.74
C ARG A 53 7.16 6.53 2.59
N LEU A 54 6.57 5.35 2.41
CA LEU A 54 5.49 5.20 1.42
C LEU A 54 4.29 6.06 1.80
N ALA A 55 3.73 6.73 0.80
CA ALA A 55 2.49 7.46 0.93
C ALA A 55 1.30 6.51 0.73
N TRP A 56 0.72 6.08 1.85
CA TRP A 56 -0.49 5.25 1.87
C TRP A 56 -1.74 6.12 1.93
N VAL A 57 -2.72 5.84 1.06
CA VAL A 57 -4.03 6.48 1.07
C VAL A 57 -5.09 5.58 1.72
N ASN A 58 -6.20 6.18 2.14
CA ASN A 58 -7.37 5.43 2.61
C ASN A 58 -8.33 5.12 1.46
N GLY A 59 -9.31 4.25 1.70
CA GLY A 59 -10.31 3.89 0.69
C GLY A 59 -11.14 5.07 0.17
N VAL A 60 -11.32 6.12 0.98
CA VAL A 60 -12.10 7.32 0.59
C VAL A 60 -11.45 8.06 -0.59
N VAL A 61 -10.13 8.01 -0.73
CA VAL A 61 -9.43 8.58 -1.89
C VAL A 61 -9.77 7.80 -3.16
N LEU A 62 -9.94 6.48 -3.08
CA LEU A 62 -10.27 5.63 -4.24
C LEU A 62 -11.61 6.02 -4.86
N ASP A 63 -12.62 6.29 -4.04
CA ASP A 63 -13.96 6.69 -4.50
C ASP A 63 -13.95 8.04 -5.24
N ARG A 64 -12.90 8.84 -5.10
CA ARG A 64 -12.75 10.16 -5.75
C ARG A 64 -11.96 10.10 -7.06
N LEU A 65 -11.21 9.02 -7.28
CA LEU A 65 -10.40 8.89 -8.49
C LEU A 65 -11.30 8.81 -9.73
N PRO A 66 -10.91 9.43 -10.86
CA PRO A 66 -11.63 9.30 -12.13
C PRO A 66 -11.50 7.90 -12.76
N ILE A 67 -10.81 6.98 -12.09
CA ILE A 67 -10.55 5.60 -12.51
C ILE A 67 -11.04 4.63 -11.43
N SER A 68 -11.24 3.36 -11.81
CA SER A 68 -11.60 2.28 -10.88
C SER A 68 -10.47 1.26 -10.79
N PRO A 69 -9.40 1.57 -10.03
CA PRO A 69 -8.25 0.69 -9.98
C PRO A 69 -8.58 -0.57 -9.18
N THR A 70 -8.04 -1.71 -9.57
CA THR A 70 -8.28 -2.97 -8.86
C THR A 70 -7.31 -3.12 -7.69
N PRO A 71 -7.77 -3.10 -6.43
CA PRO A 71 -6.89 -3.28 -5.28
C PRO A 71 -6.34 -4.72 -5.22
N ARG A 72 -5.03 -4.82 -5.03
CA ARG A 72 -4.27 -6.06 -4.89
C ARG A 72 -3.78 -6.18 -3.46
N PHE A 73 -4.23 -7.20 -2.74
CA PHE A 73 -3.82 -7.40 -1.35
C PHE A 73 -2.32 -7.71 -1.24
N LEU A 74 -1.61 -6.89 -0.46
CA LEU A 74 -0.18 -7.03 -0.16
C LEU A 74 0.05 -7.85 1.12
N GLY A 75 -0.81 -7.67 2.12
CA GLY A 75 -0.71 -8.33 3.41
C GLY A 75 -1.30 -7.49 4.53
N LEU A 76 -1.07 -7.91 5.77
CA LEU A 76 -1.37 -7.13 6.97
C LEU A 76 -0.07 -6.54 7.52
N LEU A 77 -0.08 -5.27 7.88
CA LEU A 77 0.98 -4.60 8.65
C LEU A 77 0.34 -4.10 9.95
N ASP A 78 0.82 -4.56 11.10
CA ASP A 78 0.23 -4.29 12.42
C ASP A 78 -1.28 -4.58 12.51
N GLY A 79 -1.76 -5.60 11.79
CA GLY A 79 -3.18 -5.97 11.72
C GLY A 79 -4.03 -5.08 10.81
N VAL A 80 -3.42 -4.08 10.16
CA VAL A 80 -4.09 -3.23 9.17
C VAL A 80 -3.90 -3.82 7.77
N PRO A 81 -4.97 -4.02 6.98
CA PRO A 81 -4.86 -4.56 5.64
C PRO A 81 -4.30 -3.52 4.67
N HIS A 82 -3.25 -3.93 3.96
CA HIS A 82 -2.54 -3.12 2.97
C HIS A 82 -2.77 -3.69 1.57
N PHE A 83 -3.09 -2.79 0.65
CA PHE A 83 -3.38 -3.10 -0.74
C PHE A 83 -2.52 -2.22 -1.66
N ALA A 84 -2.19 -2.69 -2.85
CA ALA A 84 -1.66 -1.89 -3.95
C ALA A 84 -2.75 -1.64 -4.98
N ILE A 85 -2.83 -0.44 -5.52
CA ILE A 85 -3.71 -0.08 -6.63
C ILE A 85 -2.83 0.42 -7.78
N ASP A 86 -3.19 0.10 -9.02
CA ASP A 86 -2.53 0.69 -10.17
C ASP A 86 -3.28 1.96 -10.57
N ILE A 87 -2.58 3.08 -10.56
CA ILE A 87 -3.10 4.39 -10.97
C ILE A 87 -2.36 4.91 -12.20
N SER A 88 -1.74 4.02 -12.98
CA SER A 88 -0.93 4.38 -14.16
C SER A 88 -1.72 5.14 -15.23
N ASP A 89 -3.05 5.02 -15.21
CA ASP A 89 -4.00 5.72 -16.08
C ASP A 89 -4.27 7.17 -15.65
N LEU A 90 -3.83 7.60 -14.46
CA LEU A 90 -3.90 8.99 -14.04
C LEU A 90 -2.82 9.83 -14.75
N GLU A 91 -3.23 11.00 -15.22
CA GLU A 91 -2.34 11.98 -15.83
C GLU A 91 -1.52 12.72 -14.76
N ASP A 92 -2.16 13.09 -13.65
CA ASP A 92 -1.52 13.76 -12.52
C ASP A 92 -1.91 13.12 -11.17
N PRO A 93 -1.20 12.07 -10.74
CA PRO A 93 -1.56 11.33 -9.54
C PRO A 93 -1.39 12.16 -8.26
N ILE A 94 -0.51 13.18 -8.24
CA ILE A 94 -0.31 14.02 -7.05
C ILE A 94 -1.57 14.85 -6.79
N ASN A 95 -2.07 15.50 -7.83
CA ASN A 95 -3.29 16.30 -7.74
C ASN A 95 -4.55 15.44 -7.50
N ASP A 96 -4.68 14.30 -8.19
CA ASP A 96 -5.84 13.41 -8.04
C ASP A 96 -5.92 12.74 -6.66
N LEU A 97 -4.77 12.39 -6.06
CA LEU A 97 -4.74 11.80 -4.72
C LEU A 97 -4.96 12.83 -3.60
N MET A 98 -4.81 14.13 -3.89
CA MET A 98 -4.91 15.23 -2.93
C MET A 98 -4.11 14.99 -1.64
N LEU A 99 -2.94 14.38 -1.77
CA LEU A 99 -2.08 14.12 -0.63
C LEU A 99 -1.32 15.40 -0.27
N ASP A 100 -1.35 15.75 1.01
CA ASP A 100 -0.58 16.86 1.54
C ASP A 100 0.93 16.51 1.62
N GLY A 101 1.81 17.43 1.19
CA GLY A 101 3.26 17.32 1.31
C GLY A 101 4.02 17.14 -0.02
N GLU A 102 5.36 17.15 0.05
CA GLU A 102 6.19 16.82 -1.10
C GLU A 102 6.15 15.31 -1.36
N LEU A 103 5.54 14.93 -2.48
CA LEU A 103 5.46 13.56 -2.94
C LEU A 103 6.34 13.33 -4.15
N GLN A 104 7.12 12.27 -4.09
CA GLN A 104 7.95 11.82 -5.18
C GLN A 104 7.60 10.39 -5.54
N PHE A 105 7.53 10.10 -6.84
CA PHE A 105 7.28 8.76 -7.32
C PHE A 105 8.61 8.10 -7.65
N GLU A 106 8.97 7.10 -6.85
CA GLU A 106 10.23 6.35 -6.98
C GLU A 106 9.97 4.92 -7.43
N GLU A 107 10.90 4.32 -8.17
CA GLU A 107 10.73 2.95 -8.67
C GLU A 107 10.46 1.97 -7.51
N ALA A 108 9.45 1.11 -7.65
CA ALA A 108 8.98 0.21 -6.58
C ALA A 108 10.09 -0.63 -5.94
N ARG A 109 11.09 -1.06 -6.72
CA ARG A 109 12.23 -1.84 -6.21
C ARG A 109 13.16 -1.01 -5.33
N ALA A 110 13.41 0.25 -5.70
CA ALA A 110 14.19 1.17 -4.91
C ALA A 110 13.45 1.51 -3.60
N ALA A 111 12.15 1.84 -3.72
CA ALA A 111 11.29 2.11 -2.58
C ALA A 111 11.21 0.93 -1.60
N ALA A 112 11.03 -0.29 -2.09
CA ALA A 112 11.03 -1.50 -1.25
C ALA A 112 12.34 -1.68 -0.47
N THR A 113 13.48 -1.34 -1.09
CA THR A 113 14.78 -1.43 -0.43
C THR A 113 14.94 -0.37 0.66
N MET A 114 14.45 0.85 0.42
CA MET A 114 14.48 1.94 1.42
C MET A 114 13.61 1.64 2.64
N LEU A 115 12.44 1.03 2.45
CA LEU A 115 11.53 0.70 3.56
C LEU A 115 12.05 -0.44 4.43
N ILE A 116 12.71 -1.43 3.83
CA ILE A 116 13.37 -2.51 4.58
C ILE A 116 14.48 -1.94 5.48
N SER A 117 15.13 -0.85 5.08
CA SER A 117 16.12 -0.17 5.90
C SER A 117 15.52 0.72 7.00
N ALA A 118 14.31 1.26 6.81
CA ALA A 118 13.66 2.13 7.78
C ALA A 118 13.02 1.37 8.96
N ASP A 119 12.59 0.12 8.75
CA ASP A 119 11.96 -0.72 9.80
C ASP A 119 12.97 -1.57 10.61
N ALA A 120 14.27 -1.46 10.30
CA ALA A 120 15.34 -2.24 10.93
C ALA A 120 16.10 -1.49 12.06
N GLY A 121 15.53 -0.40 12.59
CA GLY A 121 16.13 0.46 13.62
C GLY A 121 15.65 0.18 15.04
#